data_AF-A0A7W0NDU0-F1
#
_entry.id   AF-A0A7W0NDU0-F1
#
_cell.length_a   1.000
_cell.length_b   1.000
_cell.length_c   1.000
_cell.angle_alpha   90.00
_cell.angle_beta   90.00
_cell.angle_gamma   90.00
#
_symmetry.space_group_name_H-M   'P 1'
#
loop_
_entity.id
_entity.type
_entity.pdbx_description
1 polymer ?
#
loop_
_entity_poly.entity_id
_entity_poly.type
_entity_poly.pdbx_seq_one_letter_code
_entity_poly.pdbx_strand_id
1 'polypeptide(L)' 'VAPVVRQETLDTYPEVAETLNALAPLLTGEVMSGLNWLVDGDEKRDPEEVAQEFLEENGLLS' A
#
# COMPACT_ATOMS: atom_id res chain seq x y z
N VAL A 1 1.72 9.80 -2.77
CA VAL A 1 1.94 9.77 -1.29
C VAL A 1 3.23 9.02 -1.01
N ALA A 2 3.87 9.17 0.15
CA ALA A 2 5.09 8.42 0.50
C ALA A 2 5.02 7.91 1.95
N PRO A 3 5.36 6.64 2.23
CA PRO A 3 5.46 6.12 3.59
C PRO A 3 6.57 6.84 4.39
N VAL A 4 6.34 7.07 5.67
CA VAL A 4 7.34 7.64 6.60
C VAL A 4 7.51 6.68 7.76
N VAL A 5 8.75 6.25 8.00
CA VAL A 5 9.12 5.29 9.05
C VAL A 5 10.12 5.92 10.00
N ARG A 6 10.04 5.60 11.30
CA ARG A 6 11.02 6.02 12.30
C ARG A 6 12.38 5.38 12.02
N GLN A 7 13.46 6.16 12.13
CA GLN A 7 14.81 5.68 11.84
C GLN A 7 15.20 4.44 12.66
N GLU A 8 14.93 4.44 13.97
CA GLU A 8 15.20 3.29 14.85
C GLU A 8 14.54 1.98 14.36
N THR A 9 13.35 2.08 13.78
CA THR A 9 12.64 0.92 13.22
C THR A 9 13.33 0.44 11.94
N LEU A 10 13.78 1.35 11.07
CA LEU A 10 14.52 0.98 9.86
C LEU A 10 15.90 0.40 10.18
N ASP A 11 16.55 0.87 11.25
CA ASP A 11 17.83 0.32 11.69
C ASP A 11 17.68 -1.12 12.19
N THR A 12 16.53 -1.44 12.81
CA THR A 12 16.21 -2.79 13.30
C THR A 12 15.69 -3.70 12.19
N TYR A 13 14.92 -3.16 11.25
CA TYR A 13 14.25 -3.89 10.16
C TYR A 13 14.51 -3.20 8.81
N PRO A 14 15.74 -3.27 8.27
CA PRO A 14 16.10 -2.60 7.02
C PRO A 14 15.28 -3.08 5.81
N GLU A 15 14.76 -4.31 5.84
CA GLU A 15 13.88 -4.88 4.82
C GLU A 15 12.58 -4.08 4.63
N VAL A 16 12.11 -3.38 5.67
CA VAL A 16 10.93 -2.53 5.58
C VAL A 16 11.13 -1.41 4.57
N ALA A 17 12.36 -0.87 4.47
CA ALA A 17 12.66 0.15 3.47
C ALA A 17 12.56 -0.42 2.04
N GLU A 18 13.06 -1.64 1.82
CA GLU A 18 12.99 -2.30 0.51
C GLU A 18 11.52 -2.52 0.09
N THR A 19 10.72 -3.12 0.98
CA THR A 19 9.31 -3.40 0.70
C THR A 19 8.51 -2.12 0.45
N LEU A 20 8.67 -1.08 1.28
CA LEU A 20 7.93 0.16 1.11
C LEU A 20 8.38 0.96 -0.11
N ASN A 21 9.65 0.88 -0.50
CA ASN A 21 10.16 1.50 -1.72
C ASN A 21 9.67 0.79 -2.99
N ALA A 22 9.41 -0.52 -2.94
CA ALA A 22 8.76 -1.24 -4.04
C ALA A 22 7.28 -0.82 -4.19
N LEU A 23 6.58 -0.58 -3.07
CA LEU A 23 5.17 -0.16 -3.06
C LEU A 23 4.97 1.31 -3.52
N ALA A 24 5.80 2.24 -3.07
CA ALA A 24 5.55 3.68 -3.20
C ALA A 24 5.28 4.18 -4.64
N PRO A 25 5.99 3.72 -5.69
CA PRO A 25 5.73 4.15 -7.07
C PRO A 25 4.36 3.72 -7.61
N LEU A 26 3.76 2.67 -7.06
CA LEU A 26 2.47 2.13 -7.49
C LEU A 26 1.29 2.97 -6.98
N LEU A 27 1.47 3.65 -5.84
CA LEU A 27 0.43 4.47 -5.20
C LEU A 27 0.35 5.89 -5.80
N THR A 28 0.11 5.94 -7.11
CA THR A 28 -0.16 7.20 -7.83
C THR A 28 -1.46 7.83 -7.34
N GLY A 29 -1.67 9.13 -7.64
CA GLY A 29 -2.90 9.81 -7.23
C GLY A 29 -4.17 9.19 -7.81
N GLU A 30 -4.10 8.71 -9.06
CA GLU A 30 -5.20 8.01 -9.73
C GLU A 30 -5.49 6.66 -9.07
N VAL A 31 -4.44 5.85 -8.84
CA VAL A 31 -4.56 4.55 -8.17
C VAL A 31 -5.15 4.71 -6.77
N MET A 32 -4.60 5.62 -5.95
CA MET A 32 -5.12 5.88 -4.60
C MET A 32 -6.58 6.34 -4.61
N SER A 33 -6.97 7.18 -5.59
CA SER A 33 -8.37 7.60 -5.71
C SER A 33 -9.28 6.43 -6.07
N GLY A 34 -8.82 5.50 -6.92
CA GLY A 34 -9.56 4.29 -7.26
C GLY A 34 -9.73 3.36 -6.06
N LEU A 35 -8.65 3.09 -5.32
CA LEU A 35 -8.69 2.26 -4.12
C LEU A 35 -9.63 2.86 -3.05
N ASN A 36 -9.55 4.17 -2.82
CA ASN A 36 -10.46 4.85 -1.89
C ASN A 36 -11.93 4.78 -2.36
N TRP A 37 -12.20 4.81 -3.67
CA TRP A 37 -13.56 4.70 -4.18
C TRP A 37 -14.18 3.31 -3.94
N LEU A 38 -13.38 2.25 -4.01
CA LEU A 38 -13.85 0.90 -3.68
C LEU A 38 -14.35 0.79 -2.23
N VAL A 39 -13.73 1.55 -1.32
CA VAL A 39 -14.04 1.56 0.12
C VAL A 39 -15.15 2.55 0.48
N ASP A 40 -15.06 3.80 0.01
CA ASP A 40 -15.96 4.88 0.42
C ASP A 40 -17.16 5.07 -0.54
N GLY A 41 -17.08 4.51 -1.74
CA GLY A 41 -18.12 4.57 -2.77
C GLY A 41 -19.27 3.61 -2.51
N ASP A 42 -19.95 3.22 -3.60
CA ASP A 42 -21.18 2.41 -3.50
C ASP A 42 -20.91 0.95 -3.10
N GLU A 43 -19.77 0.39 -3.50
CA GLU A 43 -19.40 -1.01 -3.21
C GLU A 43 -19.08 -1.26 -1.74
N LYS A 44 -18.59 -0.24 -1.02
CA LYS A 44 -18.22 -0.29 0.39
C LYS A 44 -17.40 -1.52 0.78
N ARG A 45 -16.41 -1.83 -0.04
CA ARG A 45 -15.51 -2.97 0.17
C ARG A 45 -14.70 -2.79 1.45
N ASP A 46 -14.34 -3.90 2.07
CA ASP A 46 -13.48 -3.87 3.24
C ASP A 46 -12.08 -3.34 2.86
N PRO A 47 -11.51 -2.37 3.61
CA PRO A 47 -10.20 -1.81 3.29
C PRO A 47 -9.06 -2.83 3.32
N GLU A 48 -9.15 -3.86 4.17
CA GLU A 48 -8.15 -4.93 4.26
C GLU A 48 -8.17 -5.78 3.00
N GLU A 49 -9.36 -6.17 2.52
CA GLU A 49 -9.52 -6.93 1.27
C GLU A 49 -9.01 -6.14 0.06
N VAL A 50 -9.35 -4.86 -0.04
CA VAL A 50 -8.89 -3.98 -1.14
C VAL A 50 -7.36 -3.83 -1.11
N ALA A 51 -6.76 -3.67 0.07
CA ALA A 51 -5.32 -3.57 0.21
C ALA A 51 -4.61 -4.89 -0.12
N GLN A 52 -5.15 -6.02 0.34
CA GLN A 52 -4.59 -7.35 0.07
C GLN A 52 -4.60 -7.65 -1.43
N GLU A 53 -5.74 -7.48 -2.10
CA GLU A 53 -5.85 -7.71 -3.55
C GLU A 53 -4.90 -6.82 -4.34
N PHE A 54 -4.82 -5.53 -3.98
CA PHE A 54 -3.88 -4.61 -4.64
C PHE A 54 -2.42 -5.08 -4.51
N LEU A 55 -2.02 -5.57 -3.33
CA LEU A 55 -0.68 -6.08 -3.11
C LEU A 55 -0.44 -7.40 -3.86
N GLU A 56 -1.42 -8.31 -3.89
CA GLU A 56 -1.35 -9.58 -4.63
C GLU A 56 -1.25 -9.36 -6.15
N GLU A 57 -2.09 -8.48 -6.72
CA GLU A 57 -2.10 -8.14 -8.14
C GLU A 57 -0.77 -7.52 -8.61
N ASN A 58 -0.08 -6.81 -7.70
CA ASN A 58 1.23 -6.21 -7.97
C ASN A 58 2.41 -7.11 -7.57
N GLY A 59 2.15 -8.36 -7.14
CA GLY A 59 3.18 -9.32 -6.77
C GLY A 59 3.98 -8.94 -5.52
N LEU A 60 3.40 -8.12 -4.65
CA LEU A 60 3.98 -7.69 -3.38
C LEU A 60 3.53 -8.56 -2.19
N LEU A 61 2.49 -9.37 -2.39
CA LEU A 61 1.92 -10.29 -1.41
C LEU A 61 1.43 -11.56 -2.12
N SER A 62 1.40 -12.70 -1.42
CA SER A 62 1.04 -14.02 -1.94
C SER A 62 0.51 -14.95 -0.87
#